data_AF-A0AAW7RYI8-F1
#
_entry.id   AF-A0AAW7RYI8-F1
#
_cell.length_a   1.000
_cell.length_b   1.000
_cell.length_c   1.000
_cell.angle_alpha   90.00
_cell.angle_beta   90.00
_cell.angle_gamma   90.00
#
_symmetry.space_group_name_H-M   'P 1'
#
loop_
_entity.id
_entity.type
_entity.pdbx_description
1 polymer ?
#
loop_
_entity_poly.entity_id
_entity_poly.type
_entity_poly.pdbx_seq_one_letter_code
_entity_poly.pdbx_strand_id
1 'polypeptide(L)'
;MSDGDRVAIAEAMTDTKEGSLIEALISNGPPICPNMTDAEFRRMVLTLRDRAVQMIDVRLVDLRKWGALERQRVATWFGSSDETIRQRLTVGLARVSRVMRDLKPGNFVRQSEELDRYLGCTPNNKDPDGAVAHVCAPDTATHTICIHEKFCGMRPISSAKDSMLSTLIHECTHFSDTFGAQDHQYFMRKCLVLARTRPDLAINNADSIAGYIIYED
;
A
#
# COMPACT_ATOMS: atom_id res chain seq x y z
N MET A 1 -9.58 -7.95 -36.21
CA MET A 1 -8.42 -7.63 -35.35
C MET A 1 -8.99 -6.90 -34.16
N SER A 2 -9.08 -7.56 -33.00
CA SER A 2 -9.68 -6.96 -31.80
C SER A 2 -8.77 -5.86 -31.29
N ASP A 3 -9.36 -4.69 -31.03
CA ASP A 3 -8.75 -3.56 -30.34
C ASP A 3 -8.19 -4.04 -29.00
N GLY A 4 -6.88 -4.25 -28.93
CA GLY A 4 -6.21 -4.72 -27.73
C GLY A 4 -6.13 -3.60 -26.70
N ASP A 5 -7.05 -3.62 -25.73
CA ASP A 5 -7.04 -2.98 -24.40
C ASP A 5 -5.91 -1.95 -24.15
N ARG A 6 -6.01 -0.78 -24.76
CA ARG A 6 -5.18 0.37 -24.38
C ARG A 6 -5.76 0.96 -23.10
N VAL A 7 -4.99 0.93 -22.01
CA VAL A 7 -5.32 1.62 -20.76
C VAL A 7 -4.63 2.98 -20.78
N ALA A 8 -5.41 4.08 -20.73
CA ALA A 8 -4.84 5.40 -20.52
C ALA A 8 -4.21 5.47 -19.12
N ILE A 9 -2.91 5.76 -19.07
CA ILE A 9 -2.10 5.76 -17.84
C ILE A 9 -1.74 7.18 -17.38
N ALA A 10 -1.77 8.16 -18.28
CA ALA A 10 -1.59 9.60 -18.05
C ALA A 10 -2.02 10.40 -19.30
N GLU A 11 -2.20 11.72 -19.17
CA GLU A 11 -2.29 12.67 -20.29
C GLU A 11 -0.97 13.47 -20.36
N ALA A 12 -0.20 13.26 -21.44
CA ALA A 12 1.09 13.93 -21.63
C ALA A 12 0.95 15.41 -22.00
N MET A 13 1.48 16.28 -21.14
CA MET A 13 1.74 17.69 -21.44
C MET A 13 3.26 17.88 -21.47
N THR A 14 3.80 18.32 -22.61
CA THR A 14 5.26 18.37 -22.86
C THR A 14 5.98 19.55 -22.21
N ASP A 15 5.46 20.10 -21.11
CA ASP A 15 6.13 21.17 -20.38
C ASP A 15 6.99 20.62 -19.23
N THR A 16 8.03 21.37 -18.84
CA THR A 16 8.98 21.01 -17.78
C THR A 16 8.38 21.12 -16.37
N LYS A 17 7.07 20.92 -16.22
CA LYS A 17 6.38 20.99 -14.92
C LYS A 17 6.67 19.75 -14.09
N GLU A 18 6.67 19.96 -12.77
CA GLU A 18 6.76 18.92 -11.77
C GLU A 18 5.61 17.92 -11.97
N GLY A 19 5.94 16.61 -12.04
CA GLY A 19 5.00 15.53 -12.40
C GLY A 19 5.17 14.99 -13.83
N SER A 20 5.68 15.77 -14.78
CA SER A 20 5.79 15.34 -16.19
C SER A 20 6.94 14.33 -16.45
N LEU A 21 7.95 14.28 -15.58
CA LEU A 21 9.07 13.32 -15.74
C LEU A 21 8.65 11.87 -15.44
N ILE A 22 7.70 11.67 -14.53
CA ILE A 22 7.22 10.34 -14.14
C ILE A 22 6.64 9.61 -15.36
N GLU A 23 5.88 10.31 -16.21
CA GLU A 23 5.25 9.71 -17.38
C GLU A 23 6.28 9.17 -18.40
N ALA A 24 7.36 9.90 -18.63
CA ALA A 24 8.43 9.46 -19.52
C ALA A 24 9.11 8.16 -19.02
N LEU A 25 9.23 8.00 -17.69
CA LEU A 25 9.77 6.80 -17.06
C LEU A 25 8.83 5.60 -17.16
N ILE A 26 7.51 5.82 -17.17
CA ILE A 26 6.51 4.75 -17.29
C ILE A 26 6.47 4.13 -18.71
N SER A 27 6.81 4.90 -19.75
CA SER A 27 6.51 4.51 -21.14
C SER A 27 7.57 3.68 -21.87
N ASN A 28 8.79 3.54 -21.35
CA ASN A 28 9.93 3.03 -22.14
C ASN A 28 10.62 1.76 -21.57
N GLY A 29 9.99 1.09 -20.61
CA GLY A 29 10.55 -0.06 -19.90
C GLY A 29 9.94 -1.43 -20.27
N PRO A 30 10.57 -2.54 -19.84
CA PRO A 30 9.93 -3.86 -19.84
C PRO A 30 8.66 -3.87 -18.97
N PRO A 31 7.72 -4.81 -19.19
CA PRO A 31 6.41 -4.79 -18.53
C PRO A 31 6.54 -4.91 -17.01
N ILE A 32 5.76 -4.23 -16.18
CA ILE A 32 5.90 -4.21 -14.70
C ILE A 32 6.12 -5.62 -14.12
N CYS A 33 5.33 -6.59 -14.59
CA CYS A 33 5.51 -8.00 -14.28
C CYS A 33 5.94 -8.79 -15.52
N PRO A 34 7.03 -9.59 -15.48
CA PRO A 34 7.51 -10.31 -16.66
C PRO A 34 6.53 -11.33 -17.25
N ASN A 35 5.54 -11.78 -16.46
CA ASN A 35 4.59 -12.81 -16.82
C ASN A 35 3.24 -12.28 -17.34
N MET A 36 3.04 -10.96 -17.43
CA MET A 36 1.80 -10.35 -17.93
C MET A 36 2.06 -8.99 -18.58
N THR A 37 1.12 -8.51 -19.39
CA THR A 37 1.17 -7.14 -19.89
C THR A 37 0.89 -6.13 -18.79
N ASP A 38 1.34 -4.88 -18.96
CA ASP A 38 1.01 -3.82 -18.01
C ASP A 38 -0.50 -3.57 -17.88
N ALA A 39 -1.25 -3.74 -18.97
CA ALA A 39 -2.71 -3.56 -18.95
C ALA A 39 -3.38 -4.63 -18.05
N GLU A 40 -2.93 -5.88 -18.16
CA GLU A 40 -3.38 -6.97 -17.27
C GLU A 40 -2.97 -6.71 -15.83
N PHE A 41 -1.72 -6.31 -15.60
CA PHE A 41 -1.22 -5.95 -14.27
C PHE A 41 -2.08 -4.84 -13.65
N ARG A 42 -2.29 -3.74 -14.37
CA ARG A 42 -3.06 -2.57 -13.92
C ARG A 42 -4.50 -2.97 -13.58
N ARG A 43 -5.18 -3.76 -14.44
CA ARG A 43 -6.52 -4.27 -14.12
C ARG A 43 -6.54 -5.11 -12.84
N MET A 44 -5.57 -6.00 -12.68
CA MET A 44 -5.44 -6.84 -11.50
C MET A 44 -5.25 -6.00 -10.23
N VAL A 45 -4.26 -5.08 -10.21
CA VAL A 45 -3.99 -4.28 -9.01
C VAL A 45 -5.13 -3.31 -8.69
N LEU A 46 -5.84 -2.76 -9.69
CA LEU A 46 -7.02 -1.94 -9.44
C LEU A 46 -8.17 -2.75 -8.83
N THR A 47 -8.33 -4.02 -9.22
CA THR A 47 -9.30 -4.93 -8.60
C THR A 47 -8.93 -5.19 -7.13
N LEU A 48 -7.65 -5.42 -6.84
CA LEU A 48 -7.17 -5.62 -5.47
C LEU A 48 -7.29 -4.34 -4.62
N ARG A 49 -7.00 -3.17 -5.20
CA ARG A 49 -7.21 -1.85 -4.60
C ARG A 49 -8.67 -1.66 -4.20
N ASP A 50 -9.62 -1.96 -5.09
CA ASP A 50 -11.05 -1.82 -4.79
C ASP A 50 -11.49 -2.77 -3.68
N ARG A 51 -10.95 -3.99 -3.65
CA ARG A 51 -11.20 -4.92 -2.54
C ARG A 51 -10.61 -4.39 -1.23
N ALA A 52 -9.40 -3.86 -1.22
CA ALA A 52 -8.79 -3.28 -0.04
C ALA A 52 -9.61 -2.10 0.51
N VAL A 53 -10.09 -1.22 -0.37
CA VAL A 53 -10.99 -0.11 -0.01
C VAL A 53 -12.25 -0.63 0.69
N GLN A 54 -12.90 -1.68 0.19
CA GLN A 54 -14.06 -2.29 0.85
C GLN A 54 -13.73 -2.80 2.26
N MET A 55 -12.57 -3.44 2.43
CA MET A 55 -12.14 -3.96 3.74
C MET A 55 -11.87 -2.81 4.73
N ILE A 56 -11.25 -1.72 4.26
CA ILE A 56 -11.02 -0.51 5.06
C ILE A 56 -12.35 0.14 5.47
N ASP A 57 -13.31 0.24 4.55
CA ASP A 57 -14.63 0.82 4.86
C ASP A 57 -15.36 0.03 5.95
N VAL A 58 -15.28 -1.32 5.91
CA VAL A 58 -15.81 -2.18 6.97
C VAL A 58 -15.16 -1.84 8.31
N ARG A 59 -13.83 -1.72 8.35
CA ARG A 59 -13.11 -1.35 9.59
C ARG A 59 -13.49 0.04 10.09
N LEU A 60 -13.67 1.02 9.21
CA LEU A 60 -14.11 2.37 9.59
C LEU A 60 -15.52 2.35 10.22
N VAL A 61 -16.44 1.55 9.66
CA VAL A 61 -17.78 1.35 10.24
C VAL A 61 -17.68 0.69 11.62
N ASP A 62 -16.84 -0.32 11.77
CA ASP A 62 -16.67 -1.03 13.04
C ASP A 62 -15.99 -0.17 14.10
N LEU A 63 -14.99 0.65 13.74
CA LEU A 63 -14.38 1.65 14.60
C LEU A 63 -15.38 2.72 15.06
N ARG A 64 -16.31 3.12 14.19
CA ARG A 64 -17.39 4.05 14.55
C ARG A 64 -18.35 3.43 15.56
N LYS A 65 -18.78 2.18 15.36
CA LYS A 65 -19.64 1.44 16.30
C LYS A 65 -18.94 1.15 17.62
N TRP A 66 -17.63 0.88 17.54
CA TRP A 66 -16.75 0.56 18.67
C TRP A 66 -17.25 -0.62 19.51
N GLY A 67 -17.65 -1.71 18.84
CA GLY A 67 -18.16 -2.92 19.47
C GLY A 67 -17.08 -3.74 20.19
N ALA A 68 -17.50 -4.75 20.96
CA ALA A 68 -16.59 -5.60 21.73
C ALA A 68 -15.59 -6.37 20.83
N LEU A 69 -16.08 -6.93 19.71
CA LEU A 69 -15.24 -7.65 18.74
C LEU A 69 -14.18 -6.73 18.13
N GLU A 70 -14.57 -5.51 17.78
CA GLU A 70 -13.63 -4.54 17.20
C GLU A 70 -12.56 -4.13 18.22
N ARG A 71 -12.93 -3.86 19.47
CA ARG A 71 -11.96 -3.59 20.54
C ARG A 71 -11.00 -4.75 20.76
N GLN A 72 -11.49 -5.99 20.71
CA GLN A 72 -10.64 -7.18 20.83
C GLN A 72 -9.65 -7.27 19.66
N ARG A 73 -10.12 -7.03 18.44
CA ARG A 73 -9.27 -7.01 17.24
C ARG A 73 -8.21 -5.92 17.33
N VAL A 74 -8.59 -4.69 17.71
CA VAL A 74 -7.64 -3.59 17.91
C VAL A 74 -6.60 -3.95 18.97
N ALA A 75 -7.01 -4.52 20.12
CA ALA A 75 -6.07 -4.97 21.14
C ALA A 75 -5.15 -6.11 20.65
N THR A 76 -5.64 -6.97 19.76
CA THR A 76 -4.85 -8.07 19.19
C THR A 76 -3.71 -7.56 18.30
N TRP A 77 -3.98 -6.51 17.50
CA TRP A 77 -3.02 -5.97 16.53
C TRP A 77 -2.17 -4.83 17.09
N PHE A 78 -2.63 -4.13 18.13
CA PHE A 78 -1.98 -2.92 18.65
C PHE A 78 -1.75 -2.93 20.16
N GLY A 79 -2.12 -4.00 20.86
CA GLY A 79 -1.84 -4.20 22.29
C GLY A 79 -2.74 -3.45 23.28
N SER A 80 -3.51 -2.46 22.82
CA SER A 80 -4.54 -1.75 23.60
C SER A 80 -5.74 -1.46 22.69
N SER A 81 -6.91 -1.17 23.28
CA SER A 81 -8.11 -0.70 22.57
C SER A 81 -8.67 0.56 23.22
N ASP A 82 -7.77 1.50 23.56
CA ASP A 82 -8.14 2.82 24.05
C ASP A 82 -8.61 3.77 22.92
N GLU A 83 -9.17 4.90 23.32
CA GLU A 83 -9.71 5.91 22.40
C GLU A 83 -8.61 6.58 21.56
N THR A 84 -7.36 6.64 22.05
CA THR A 84 -6.22 7.20 21.29
C THR A 84 -5.90 6.33 20.08
N ILE A 85 -5.81 5.01 20.29
CA ILE A 85 -5.61 4.04 19.20
C ILE A 85 -6.79 4.09 18.23
N ARG A 86 -8.02 4.11 18.76
CA ARG A 86 -9.23 4.23 17.92
C ARG A 86 -9.20 5.47 17.03
N GLN A 87 -8.88 6.63 17.59
CA GLN A 87 -8.82 7.89 16.85
C GLN A 87 -7.72 7.84 15.78
N ARG A 88 -6.54 7.33 16.13
CA ARG A 88 -5.43 7.15 15.17
C ARG A 88 -5.82 6.25 14.01
N LEU A 89 -6.44 5.10 14.29
CA LEU A 89 -6.93 4.19 13.25
C LEU A 89 -8.03 4.85 12.41
N THR A 90 -9.01 5.51 13.03
CA THR A 90 -10.11 6.16 12.31
C THR A 90 -9.60 7.21 11.32
N VAL A 91 -8.69 8.08 11.75
CA VAL A 91 -8.13 9.14 10.90
C VAL A 91 -7.22 8.56 9.82
N GLY A 92 -6.30 7.67 10.19
CA GLY A 92 -5.34 7.09 9.26
C GLY A 92 -6.02 6.23 8.19
N LEU A 93 -6.97 5.36 8.57
CA LEU A 93 -7.70 4.50 7.64
C LEU A 93 -8.58 5.30 6.69
N ALA A 94 -9.20 6.40 7.15
CA ALA A 94 -9.95 7.29 6.26
C ALA A 94 -9.05 7.91 5.18
N ARG A 95 -7.82 8.30 5.55
CA ARG A 95 -6.82 8.82 4.62
C ARG A 95 -6.32 7.75 3.66
N VAL A 96 -6.01 6.54 4.15
CA VAL A 96 -5.64 5.40 3.29
C VAL A 96 -6.77 5.07 2.31
N SER A 97 -8.03 4.99 2.76
CA SER A 97 -9.18 4.75 1.89
C SER A 97 -9.30 5.81 0.79
N ARG A 98 -9.10 7.09 1.13
CA ARG A 98 -9.07 8.18 0.14
C ARG A 98 -7.95 7.96 -0.89
N VAL A 99 -6.71 7.81 -0.45
CA VAL A 99 -5.56 7.60 -1.35
C VAL A 99 -5.80 6.41 -2.25
N MET A 100 -6.19 5.26 -1.68
CA MET A 100 -6.45 4.05 -2.46
C MET A 100 -7.56 4.24 -3.50
N ARG A 101 -8.62 5.03 -3.25
CA ARG A 101 -9.66 5.32 -4.26
C ARG A 101 -9.14 6.21 -5.40
N ASP A 102 -8.20 7.09 -5.07
CA ASP A 102 -7.62 8.04 -6.01
C ASP A 102 -6.57 7.38 -6.91
N LEU A 103 -5.91 6.30 -6.47
CA LEU A 103 -4.96 5.53 -7.29
C LEU A 103 -5.57 5.09 -8.63
N LYS A 104 -4.87 5.40 -9.71
CA LYS A 104 -5.16 5.10 -11.12
C LYS A 104 -4.10 4.15 -11.69
N PRO A 105 -4.27 3.64 -12.93
CA PRO A 105 -3.28 2.75 -13.55
C PRO A 105 -1.84 3.32 -13.59
N GLY A 106 -1.70 4.64 -13.70
CA GLY A 106 -0.39 5.32 -13.75
C GLY A 106 0.35 5.38 -12.41
N ASN A 107 -0.33 5.19 -11.28
CA ASN A 107 0.31 5.22 -9.96
C ASN A 107 1.12 3.95 -9.66
N PHE A 108 0.95 2.90 -10.46
CA PHE A 108 1.70 1.64 -10.30
C PHE A 108 2.76 1.56 -11.39
N VAL A 109 4.01 1.56 -10.96
CA VAL A 109 5.18 1.71 -11.83
C VAL A 109 6.19 0.62 -11.54
N ARG A 110 6.94 0.21 -12.56
CA ARG A 110 8.08 -0.68 -12.35
C ARG A 110 9.16 0.06 -11.58
N GLN A 111 9.73 -0.57 -10.55
CA GLN A 111 10.84 0.02 -9.82
C GLN A 111 12.04 0.32 -10.75
N SER A 112 12.65 1.49 -10.56
CA SER A 112 13.95 1.84 -11.15
C SER A 112 14.67 2.86 -10.27
N GLU A 113 16.00 2.82 -10.25
CA GLU A 113 16.80 3.76 -9.43
C GLU A 113 16.60 5.23 -9.80
N GLU A 114 16.32 5.51 -11.07
CA GLU A 114 16.05 6.86 -11.55
C GLU A 114 14.74 7.41 -10.99
N LEU A 115 13.71 6.56 -10.97
CA LEU A 115 12.42 6.91 -10.41
C LEU A 115 12.50 7.08 -8.89
N ASP A 116 13.22 6.21 -8.19
CA ASP A 116 13.42 6.32 -6.75
C ASP A 116 14.11 7.65 -6.39
N ARG A 117 15.11 8.07 -7.18
CA ARG A 117 15.75 9.38 -7.03
C ARG A 117 14.79 10.55 -7.27
N TYR A 118 13.93 10.45 -8.30
CA TYR A 118 12.96 11.50 -8.62
C TYR A 118 11.89 11.67 -7.54
N LEU A 119 11.38 10.56 -7.01
CA LEU A 119 10.35 10.56 -5.96
C LEU A 119 10.92 10.90 -4.56
N GLY A 120 12.24 11.05 -4.43
CA GLY A 120 12.91 11.38 -3.17
C GLY A 120 12.98 10.20 -2.19
N CYS A 121 12.98 8.97 -2.70
CA CYS A 121 13.18 7.79 -1.88
C CYS A 121 14.60 7.76 -1.29
N THR A 122 14.69 7.39 -0.01
CA THR A 122 15.99 7.09 0.62
C THR A 122 16.37 5.63 0.34
N PRO A 123 17.65 5.33 0.06
CA PRO A 123 18.09 3.95 -0.20
C PRO A 123 17.71 2.99 0.94
N ASN A 124 17.09 1.86 0.61
CA ASN A 124 16.82 0.79 1.57
C ASN A 124 18.11 0.01 1.87
N ASN A 125 18.84 0.43 2.91
CA ASN A 125 20.10 -0.19 3.30
C ASN A 125 19.92 -1.45 4.18
N LYS A 126 18.69 -1.80 4.58
CA LYS A 126 18.44 -2.91 5.52
C LYS A 126 18.17 -4.24 4.84
N ASP A 127 17.43 -4.23 3.73
CA ASP A 127 17.13 -5.41 2.92
C ASP A 127 16.90 -5.02 1.46
N PRO A 128 17.98 -4.68 0.71
CA PRO A 128 17.87 -4.13 -0.64
C PRO A 128 17.22 -5.11 -1.62
N ASP A 129 17.36 -6.42 -1.40
CA ASP A 129 16.84 -7.45 -2.29
C ASP A 129 15.46 -7.95 -1.88
N GLY A 130 15.04 -7.78 -0.63
CA GLY A 130 13.80 -8.35 -0.08
C GLY A 130 12.51 -7.61 -0.45
N ALA A 131 12.61 -6.37 -0.95
CA ALA A 131 11.45 -5.54 -1.26
C ALA A 131 10.57 -6.15 -2.37
N VAL A 132 9.26 -6.12 -2.16
CA VAL A 132 8.26 -6.52 -3.16
C VAL A 132 7.58 -5.31 -3.77
N ALA A 133 7.33 -4.27 -2.98
CA ALA A 133 6.93 -2.96 -3.44
C ALA A 133 7.59 -1.93 -2.52
N HIS A 134 7.53 -0.65 -2.90
CA HIS A 134 7.83 0.44 -2.00
C HIS A 134 7.17 1.74 -2.46
N VAL A 135 7.07 2.71 -1.56
CA VAL A 135 6.71 4.11 -1.83
C VAL A 135 7.71 5.06 -1.19
N CYS A 136 7.75 6.30 -1.66
CA CYS A 136 8.47 7.37 -0.98
C CYS A 136 7.48 8.16 -0.13
N ALA A 137 7.63 8.14 1.20
CA ALA A 137 6.68 8.80 2.12
C ALA A 137 6.35 10.28 1.79
N PRO A 138 7.28 11.10 1.26
CA PRO A 138 6.98 12.48 0.87
C PRO A 138 6.13 12.62 -0.42
N ASP A 139 6.04 11.58 -1.25
CA ASP A 139 5.28 11.60 -2.50
C ASP A 139 3.75 11.53 -2.24
N THR A 140 3.22 12.68 -1.84
CA THR A 140 1.78 12.88 -1.57
C THR A 140 1.06 13.57 -2.73
N ALA A 141 1.80 14.01 -3.74
CA ALA A 141 1.25 14.62 -4.94
C ALA A 141 0.80 13.55 -5.95
N THR A 142 1.59 12.48 -6.07
CA THR A 142 1.33 11.44 -7.06
C THR A 142 1.01 10.09 -6.44
N HIS A 143 1.37 9.84 -5.17
CA HIS A 143 1.13 8.56 -4.50
C HIS A 143 1.61 7.36 -5.34
N THR A 144 2.83 7.46 -5.86
CA THR A 144 3.42 6.46 -6.74
C THR A 144 3.87 5.24 -5.94
N ILE A 145 3.49 4.05 -6.43
CA ILE A 145 3.85 2.74 -5.86
C ILE A 145 4.78 2.02 -6.82
N CYS A 146 6.04 1.89 -6.42
CA CYS A 146 7.08 1.18 -7.15
C CYS A 146 6.96 -0.33 -6.90
N ILE A 147 6.75 -1.08 -7.97
CA ILE A 147 6.55 -2.53 -7.95
C ILE A 147 7.86 -3.22 -8.34
N HIS A 148 8.33 -4.11 -7.45
CA HIS A 148 9.47 -4.97 -7.73
C HIS A 148 9.01 -6.29 -8.36
N GLU A 149 9.91 -6.95 -9.08
CA GLU A 149 9.61 -8.22 -9.76
C GLU A 149 9.08 -9.31 -8.82
N LYS A 150 9.55 -9.33 -7.56
CA LYS A 150 9.10 -10.30 -6.54
C LYS A 150 7.61 -10.18 -6.20
N PHE A 151 7.01 -9.00 -6.34
CA PHE A 151 5.56 -8.80 -6.18
C PHE A 151 4.77 -9.67 -7.14
N CYS A 152 5.25 -9.83 -8.36
CA CYS A 152 4.58 -10.55 -9.44
C CYS A 152 4.44 -12.05 -9.17
N GLY A 153 5.23 -12.60 -8.24
CA GLY A 153 5.14 -13.98 -7.76
C GLY A 153 4.29 -14.16 -6.50
N MET A 154 3.74 -13.09 -5.93
CA MET A 154 2.93 -13.16 -4.71
C MET A 154 1.52 -13.68 -4.99
N ARG A 155 0.89 -14.24 -3.95
CA ARG A 155 -0.53 -14.57 -3.99
C ARG A 155 -1.37 -13.28 -4.07
N PRO A 156 -2.47 -13.23 -4.83
CA PRO A 156 -3.28 -12.00 -4.92
C PRO A 156 -3.89 -11.57 -3.58
N ILE A 157 -4.49 -12.52 -2.83
CA ILE A 157 -5.20 -12.26 -1.58
C ILE A 157 -4.87 -13.36 -0.56
N SER A 158 -4.65 -12.97 0.69
CA SER A 158 -4.64 -13.88 1.84
C SER A 158 -4.85 -13.10 3.14
N SER A 159 -5.65 -13.63 4.06
CA SER A 159 -5.84 -13.09 5.42
C SER A 159 -4.84 -13.63 6.44
N ALA A 160 -4.02 -14.62 6.05
CA ALA A 160 -3.09 -15.33 6.95
C ALA A 160 -1.61 -15.15 6.59
N LYS A 161 -1.31 -14.76 5.35
CA LYS A 161 0.05 -14.56 4.82
C LYS A 161 0.07 -13.29 3.98
N ASP A 162 1.25 -12.74 3.79
CA ASP A 162 1.42 -11.58 2.93
C ASP A 162 1.00 -11.91 1.48
N SER A 163 0.38 -10.92 0.84
CA SER A 163 -0.25 -11.01 -0.46
C SER A 163 -0.12 -9.68 -1.20
N MET A 164 -0.39 -9.67 -2.50
CA MET A 164 -0.43 -8.44 -3.28
C MET A 164 -1.39 -7.42 -2.63
N LEU A 165 -2.57 -7.84 -2.20
CA LEU A 165 -3.54 -6.97 -1.53
C LEU A 165 -2.99 -6.36 -0.23
N SER A 166 -2.36 -7.17 0.63
CA SER A 166 -1.82 -6.68 1.90
C SER A 166 -0.64 -5.73 1.67
N THR A 167 0.19 -6.00 0.66
CA THR A 167 1.27 -5.11 0.24
C THR A 167 0.73 -3.78 -0.27
N LEU A 168 -0.32 -3.75 -1.08
CA LEU A 168 -0.93 -2.48 -1.52
C LEU A 168 -1.41 -1.62 -0.35
N ILE A 169 -2.03 -2.24 0.65
CA ILE A 169 -2.46 -1.55 1.87
C ILE A 169 -1.24 -1.04 2.64
N HIS A 170 -0.24 -1.90 2.86
CA HIS A 170 1.02 -1.58 3.53
C HIS A 170 1.66 -0.33 2.92
N GLU A 171 1.87 -0.33 1.61
CA GLU A 171 2.47 0.80 0.89
C GLU A 171 1.68 2.09 1.08
N CYS A 172 0.35 2.03 1.00
CA CYS A 172 -0.47 3.22 1.20
C CYS A 172 -0.42 3.77 2.63
N THR A 173 -0.01 2.97 3.63
CA THR A 173 0.18 3.46 5.01
C THR A 173 1.46 4.26 5.21
N HIS A 174 2.44 4.14 4.31
CA HIS A 174 3.72 4.85 4.40
C HIS A 174 3.64 6.32 3.97
N PHE A 175 2.69 6.69 3.11
CA PHE A 175 2.54 8.08 2.69
C PHE A 175 2.36 9.02 3.89
N SER A 176 3.05 10.16 3.86
CA SER A 176 3.09 11.11 4.98
C SER A 176 1.74 11.79 5.24
N ASP A 177 0.86 11.82 4.25
CA ASP A 177 -0.52 12.30 4.37
C ASP A 177 -1.52 11.21 4.82
N THR A 178 -1.06 9.96 5.07
CA THR A 178 -1.86 8.87 5.66
C THR A 178 -1.49 8.62 7.13
N PHE A 179 -0.84 7.49 7.44
CA PHE A 179 -0.30 7.15 8.76
C PHE A 179 1.14 7.63 8.95
N GLY A 180 1.90 7.79 7.86
CA GLY A 180 3.36 7.90 7.91
C GLY A 180 3.98 6.70 8.61
N ALA A 181 3.43 5.50 8.37
CA ALA A 181 3.86 4.27 9.03
C ALA A 181 5.32 3.93 8.70
N GLN A 182 5.91 3.06 9.52
CA GLN A 182 7.28 2.58 9.36
C GLN A 182 7.31 1.05 9.34
N ASP A 183 8.44 0.50 8.91
CA ASP A 183 8.69 -0.94 8.93
C ASP A 183 9.46 -1.35 10.18
N HIS A 184 8.75 -1.41 11.30
CA HIS A 184 9.30 -1.92 12.56
C HIS A 184 9.36 -3.45 12.58
N GLN A 185 8.40 -4.11 11.93
CA GLN A 185 8.29 -5.56 11.87
C GLN A 185 7.60 -6.00 10.59
N TYR A 186 8.30 -6.81 9.80
CA TYR A 186 7.73 -7.51 8.65
C TYR A 186 7.00 -8.80 9.04
N PHE A 187 6.12 -9.24 8.15
CA PHE A 187 5.25 -10.42 8.22
C PHE A 187 4.14 -10.26 9.26
N MET A 188 2.89 -10.38 8.80
CA MET A 188 1.70 -10.24 9.64
C MET A 188 1.72 -11.09 10.91
N ARG A 189 2.20 -12.35 10.84
CA ARG A 189 2.28 -13.24 12.00
C ARG A 189 3.22 -12.70 13.09
N LYS A 190 4.30 -12.02 12.72
CA LYS A 190 5.25 -11.43 13.67
C LYS A 190 4.69 -10.14 14.27
N CYS A 191 3.83 -9.43 13.55
CA CYS A 191 3.15 -8.23 14.06
C CYS A 191 2.26 -8.52 15.28
N LEU A 192 1.65 -9.70 15.37
CA LEU A 192 0.91 -10.11 16.58
C LEU A 192 1.81 -10.24 17.82
N VAL A 193 3.08 -10.58 17.63
CA VAL A 193 4.07 -10.57 18.70
C VAL A 193 4.47 -9.13 19.03
N LEU A 194 4.70 -8.30 18.00
CA LEU A 194 5.01 -6.87 18.17
C LEU A 194 3.93 -6.16 19.00
N ALA A 195 2.64 -6.43 18.74
CA ALA A 195 1.54 -5.86 19.51
C ALA A 195 1.64 -6.14 21.02
N ARG A 196 2.18 -7.30 21.40
CA ARG A 196 2.32 -7.72 22.80
C ARG A 196 3.58 -7.18 23.46
N THR A 197 4.66 -7.03 22.70
CA THR A 197 5.99 -6.69 23.25
C THR A 197 6.35 -5.22 23.09
N ARG A 198 5.86 -4.57 22.02
CA ARG A 198 6.14 -3.19 21.61
C ARG A 198 4.90 -2.54 20.97
N PRO A 199 3.80 -2.39 21.73
CA PRO A 199 2.57 -1.77 21.21
C PRO A 199 2.78 -0.32 20.71
N ASP A 200 3.77 0.38 21.27
CA ASP A 200 4.23 1.70 20.83
C ASP A 200 4.68 1.71 19.36
N LEU A 201 5.27 0.62 18.90
CA LEU A 201 5.71 0.44 17.51
C LEU A 201 4.59 -0.15 16.65
N ALA A 202 3.77 -1.06 17.19
CA ALA A 202 2.72 -1.75 16.43
C ALA A 202 1.71 -0.78 15.79
N ILE A 203 1.30 0.28 16.51
CA ILE A 203 0.36 1.27 15.97
C ILE A 203 0.96 2.18 14.87
N ASN A 204 2.28 2.11 14.70
CA ASN A 204 3.03 2.83 13.67
C ASN A 204 3.63 1.89 12.62
N ASN A 205 3.31 0.59 12.67
CA ASN A 205 3.90 -0.42 11.79
C ASN A 205 2.98 -0.74 10.62
N ALA A 206 3.48 -0.61 9.38
CA ALA A 206 2.70 -0.78 8.17
C ALA A 206 2.04 -2.17 8.07
N ASP A 207 2.80 -3.24 8.32
CA ASP A 207 2.27 -4.61 8.33
C ASP A 207 1.25 -4.89 9.45
N SER A 208 1.35 -4.19 10.58
CA SER A 208 0.37 -4.33 11.65
C SER A 208 -0.96 -3.70 11.26
N ILE A 209 -0.92 -2.55 10.59
CA ILE A 209 -2.12 -1.87 10.06
C ILE A 209 -2.74 -2.69 8.93
N ALA A 210 -1.93 -3.16 7.97
CA ALA A 210 -2.40 -4.02 6.89
C ALA A 210 -3.03 -5.31 7.42
N GLY A 211 -2.39 -5.96 8.39
CA GLY A 211 -2.91 -7.15 9.03
C GLY A 211 -4.24 -6.92 9.75
N TYR A 212 -4.36 -5.84 10.50
CA TYR A 212 -5.62 -5.44 11.16
C TYR A 212 -6.79 -5.28 10.17
N ILE A 213 -6.53 -4.72 8.98
CA ILE A 213 -7.54 -4.53 7.93
C ILE A 213 -7.96 -5.87 7.33
N ILE A 214 -7.01 -6.72 6.97
CA ILE A 214 -7.30 -7.92 6.16
C ILE A 214 -7.68 -9.16 6.97
N TYR A 215 -7.46 -9.13 8.28
CA TYR A 215 -7.77 -10.26 9.13
C TYR A 215 -9.28 -10.56 9.06
N GLU A 216 -9.63 -11.79 8.71
CA GLU A 216 -11.00 -12.29 8.76
C GLU A 216 -11.01 -13.27 9.95
N ASP A 217 -11.84 -12.99 10.96
CA ASP A 217 -11.88 -13.76 12.21
C ASP A 217 -12.32 -15.23 12.00
#